data_AF-A0A524MLU0-F1
#
_entry.id   AF-A0A524MLU0-F1
#
_cell.length_a   1.000
_cell.length_b   1.000
_cell.length_c   1.000
_cell.angle_alpha   90.00
_cell.angle_beta   90.00
_cell.angle_gamma   90.00
#
_symmetry.space_group_name_H-M   'P 1'
#
loop_
_entity.id
_entity.type
_entity.pdbx_description
1 polymer ?
#
loop_
_entity_poly.entity_id
_entity_poly.type
_entity_poly.pdbx_seq_one_letter_code
_entity_poly.pdbx_strand_id
1 'polypeptide(L)'
;PLFIQTCLIFALGYVLARWMKLKYADAAPSAMIGASNHFEVAIATATMLFGLSSGAALATVVGVLIEVPVMLMLVKICLKTQHWFPQNPQQASPSQV
;
A
#
# COMPACT_ATOMS: atom_id res chain seq x y z
N PRO A 1 11.05 -10.92 -1.69
CA PRO A 1 11.68 -9.56 -1.62
C PRO A 1 10.63 -8.46 -1.45
N LEU A 2 9.69 -8.33 -2.40
CA LEU A 2 8.62 -7.30 -2.40
C LEU A 2 7.77 -7.29 -1.12
N PHE A 3 7.33 -8.46 -0.62
CA PHE A 3 6.55 -8.54 0.62
C PHE A 3 7.22 -7.84 1.81
N ILE A 4 8.51 -8.12 2.02
CA ILE A 4 9.29 -7.52 3.11
C ILE A 4 9.46 -6.02 2.88
N GLN A 5 9.73 -5.60 1.65
CA GLN A 5 9.86 -4.20 1.27
C GLN A 5 8.57 -3.41 1.55
N THR A 6 7.42 -3.89 1.06
CA THR A 6 6.11 -3.26 1.26
C THR A 6 5.75 -3.16 2.74
N CYS A 7 5.97 -4.24 3.50
CA CYS A 7 5.76 -4.23 4.96
C CYS A 7 6.69 -3.23 5.67
N LEU A 8 7.96 -3.14 5.27
CA LEU A 8 8.92 -2.22 5.85
C LEU A 8 8.52 -0.77 5.58
N ILE A 9 8.23 -0.41 4.34
CA ILE A 9 7.89 0.97 3.95
C ILE A 9 6.57 1.39 4.61
N PHE A 10 5.59 0.48 4.66
CA PHE A 10 4.34 0.71 5.38
C PHE A 10 4.59 0.96 6.88
N ALA A 11 5.37 0.09 7.54
CA ALA A 11 5.68 0.25 8.96
C ALA A 11 6.45 1.56 9.22
N LEU A 12 7.41 1.90 8.35
CA LEU A 12 8.19 3.13 8.47
C LEU A 12 7.29 4.36 8.31
N GLY A 13 6.44 4.39 7.28
CA GLY A 13 5.51 5.48 7.01
C GLY A 13 4.46 5.64 8.12
N TYR A 14 3.93 4.52 8.62
CA TYR A 14 2.94 4.53 9.70
C TYR A 14 3.55 4.97 11.04
N VAL A 15 4.78 4.54 11.35
CA VAL A 15 5.52 4.98 12.54
C VAL A 15 5.94 6.44 12.42
N LEU A 16 6.44 6.90 11.27
CA LEU A 16 6.76 8.32 11.05
C LEU A 16 5.51 9.19 11.21
N ALA A 17 4.39 8.80 10.60
CA ALA A 17 3.14 9.53 10.69
C ALA A 17 2.63 9.60 12.14
N ARG A 18 2.81 8.53 12.91
CA ARG A 18 2.55 8.52 14.35
C ARG A 18 3.48 9.47 15.11
N TRP A 19 4.77 9.49 14.77
CA TRP A 19 5.76 10.38 15.39
C TRP A 19 5.47 11.86 15.10
N MET A 20 5.00 12.15 13.88
CA MET A 20 4.55 13.46 13.44
C MET A 20 3.14 13.85 13.96
N LYS A 21 2.51 13.00 14.80
CA LYS A 21 1.16 13.20 15.37
C LYS A 21 0.07 13.45 14.31
N LEU A 22 0.19 12.84 13.14
CA LEU A 22 -0.82 12.93 12.08
C LEU A 22 -2.09 12.16 12.48
N LYS A 23 -3.23 12.63 11.95
CA LYS A 23 -4.52 11.95 12.13
C LYS A 23 -4.50 10.61 11.41
N TYR A 24 -5.25 9.62 11.91
CA TYR A 24 -5.38 8.32 11.25
C TYR A 24 -5.85 8.45 9.79
N ALA A 25 -6.75 9.41 9.53
CA ALA A 25 -7.28 9.69 8.19
C ALA A 25 -6.21 10.11 7.17
N ASP A 26 -5.09 10.67 7.62
CA ASP A 26 -3.97 11.08 6.75
C ASP A 26 -2.82 10.06 6.82
N ALA A 27 -2.57 9.52 8.01
CA ALA A 27 -1.49 8.56 8.28
C ALA A 27 -1.68 7.22 7.56
N ALA A 28 -2.90 6.65 7.58
CA ALA A 28 -3.17 5.37 6.96
C ALA A 28 -3.08 5.43 5.42
N PRO A 29 -3.73 6.39 4.71
CA PRO A 29 -3.57 6.53 3.27
C PRO A 29 -2.13 6.89 2.87
N SER A 30 -1.45 7.76 3.62
CA SER A 30 -0.06 8.14 3.31
C SER A 30 0.90 6.95 3.40
N ALA A 31 0.79 6.13 4.46
CA ALA A 31 1.61 4.91 4.60
C ALA A 31 1.29 3.86 3.52
N MET A 32 0.02 3.73 3.13
CA MET A 32 -0.41 2.83 2.05
C MET A 32 0.11 3.29 0.68
N ILE A 33 0.05 4.59 0.37
CA ILE A 33 0.60 5.15 -0.88
C ILE A 33 2.12 4.94 -0.92
N GLY A 34 2.82 5.21 0.18
CA GLY A 34 4.27 5.01 0.25
C GLY A 34 4.69 3.55 0.05
N ALA A 35 3.89 2.60 0.55
CA ALA A 35 4.16 1.17 0.40
C ALA A 35 3.77 0.62 -0.99
N SER A 36 3.01 1.35 -1.80
CA SER A 36 2.47 0.87 -3.08
C SER A 36 3.50 0.89 -4.19
N ASN A 37 3.63 -0.22 -4.92
CA ASN A 37 4.44 -0.30 -6.11
C ASN A 37 3.58 -0.23 -7.39
N HIS A 38 4.03 0.50 -8.41
CA HIS A 38 3.34 0.59 -9.71
C HIS A 38 3.67 -0.58 -10.63
N PHE A 39 3.04 -1.73 -10.37
CA PHE A 39 3.18 -2.92 -11.21
C PHE A 39 2.66 -2.73 -12.63
N GLU A 40 1.69 -1.84 -12.84
CA GLU A 40 1.13 -1.58 -14.17
C GLU A 40 2.20 -1.10 -15.16
N VAL A 41 3.03 -0.13 -14.73
CA VAL A 41 4.17 0.37 -15.50
C VAL A 41 5.27 -0.70 -15.64
N ALA A 42 5.48 -1.52 -14.60
CA ALA A 42 6.47 -2.59 -14.61
C ALA A 42 6.11 -3.70 -15.61
N ILE A 43 4.85 -4.13 -15.67
CA ILE A 43 4.36 -5.14 -16.61
C ILE A 43 4.45 -4.63 -18.05
N ALA A 44 4.08 -3.36 -18.29
CA ALA A 44 4.21 -2.73 -19.59
C ALA A 44 5.67 -2.73 -20.06
N THR A 45 6.59 -2.28 -19.21
CA THR A 45 8.02 -2.19 -19.53
C THR A 45 8.65 -3.58 -19.74
N ALA A 46 8.32 -4.56 -18.89
CA ALA A 46 8.82 -5.93 -19.02
C ALA A 46 8.35 -6.59 -20.32
N THR A 47 7.09 -6.38 -20.69
CA THR A 47 6.52 -6.89 -21.95
C THR A 47 7.14 -6.20 -23.17
N MET A 48 7.37 -4.89 -23.11
CA MET A 48 7.97 -4.12 -24.21
C MET A 48 9.45 -4.48 -24.45
N LEU A 49 10.23 -4.68 -23.39
CA LEU A 49 11.68 -4.93 -23.51
C LEU A 49 12.04 -6.41 -23.68
N PHE A 50 11.32 -7.31 -23.01
CA PHE A 50 11.67 -8.74 -22.96
C PHE A 50 10.65 -9.63 -23.70
N GLY A 51 9.52 -9.08 -24.14
CA GLY A 51 8.44 -9.84 -24.77
C GLY A 51 7.61 -10.67 -23.78
N LEU A 52 6.41 -11.07 -24.21
CA LEU A 52 5.47 -11.84 -23.38
C LEU A 52 5.97 -13.23 -22.98
N SER A 53 6.83 -13.84 -23.80
CA SER A 53 7.35 -15.20 -23.57
C SER A 53 8.57 -15.24 -22.64
N SER A 54 9.02 -14.09 -22.13
CA SER A 54 10.17 -14.03 -21.23
C SER A 54 9.78 -14.27 -19.77
N GLY A 55 10.65 -14.94 -19.03
CA GLY A 55 10.50 -15.13 -17.59
C GLY A 55 10.42 -13.80 -16.81
N ALA A 56 10.95 -12.71 -17.37
CA ALA A 56 10.84 -11.37 -16.78
C ALA A 56 9.39 -10.85 -16.77
N ALA A 57 8.65 -11.01 -17.88
CA ALA A 57 7.25 -10.60 -17.98
C ALA A 57 6.36 -11.43 -17.03
N LEU A 58 6.56 -12.75 -16.99
CA LEU A 58 5.85 -13.63 -16.05
C LEU A 58 6.15 -13.28 -14.58
N ALA A 59 7.41 -12.98 -14.24
CA ALA A 59 7.78 -12.59 -12.89
C ALA A 59 7.08 -11.30 -12.43
N THR A 60 6.92 -10.31 -13.32
CA THR A 60 6.19 -9.06 -12.99
C THR A 60 4.70 -9.29 -12.76
N VAL A 61 4.05 -10.14 -13.55
CA VAL A 61 2.62 -10.47 -13.38
C VAL A 61 2.41 -11.29 -12.10
N VAL A 62 3.25 -12.30 -11.84
CA VAL A 62 3.19 -13.06 -10.59
C VAL A 62 3.46 -12.15 -9.38
N GLY A 63 4.35 -11.16 -9.52
CA GLY A 63 4.58 -10.13 -8.52
C GLY A 63 3.30 -9.38 -8.14
N VAL A 64 2.48 -8.96 -9.12
CA VAL A 64 1.22 -8.24 -8.83
C VAL A 64 0.19 -9.13 -8.15
N LEU A 65 0.16 -10.43 -8.49
CA LEU A 65 -0.74 -11.40 -7.82
C LEU A 65 -0.41 -11.55 -6.34
N ILE A 66 0.85 -11.29 -5.94
CA ILE A 66 1.28 -11.29 -4.54
C ILE A 66 1.09 -9.91 -3.90
N GLU A 67 1.30 -8.82 -4.65
CA GLU A 67 1.18 -7.44 -4.16
C GLU A 67 -0.23 -7.13 -3.65
N VAL A 68 -1.27 -7.44 -4.44
CA VAL A 68 -2.67 -7.12 -4.12
C VAL A 68 -3.14 -7.74 -2.79
N PRO A 69 -2.98 -9.06 -2.53
CA PRO A 69 -3.40 -9.64 -1.27
C PRO A 69 -2.61 -9.10 -0.07
N VAL A 70 -1.33 -8.78 -0.25
CA VAL A 70 -0.49 -8.18 0.79
C VAL A 70 -0.99 -6.78 1.14
N MET A 71 -1.35 -5.99 0.15
CA MET A 71 -1.96 -4.68 0.38
C MET A 71 -3.27 -4.76 1.14
N LEU A 72 -4.16 -5.69 0.77
CA LEU A 72 -5.41 -5.91 1.51
C LEU A 72 -5.16 -6.37 2.96
N MET A 73 -4.11 -7.16 3.19
CA MET A 73 -3.69 -7.57 4.54
C MET A 73 -3.21 -6.36 5.36
N LEU A 74 -2.42 -5.46 4.77
CA LEU A 74 -1.96 -4.23 5.42
C LEU A 74 -3.12 -3.27 5.72
N VAL A 75 -4.10 -3.13 4.82
CA VAL A 75 -5.34 -2.38 5.09
C VAL A 75 -6.06 -2.95 6.31
N LYS A 76 -6.20 -4.28 6.40
CA LYS A 76 -6.80 -4.93 7.57
C LYS A 76 -6.02 -4.64 8.86
N ILE A 77 -4.69 -4.62 8.81
CA ILE A 77 -3.86 -4.24 9.96
C ILE A 77 -4.12 -2.79 10.35
N CYS A 78 -4.15 -1.87 9.38
CA CYS A 78 -4.45 -0.46 9.57
C CYS A 78 -5.81 -0.25 10.26
N LEU A 79 -6.86 -0.91 9.77
CA LEU A 79 -8.21 -0.88 10.36
C LEU A 79 -8.19 -1.42 11.79
N LYS A 80 -7.43 -2.49 12.06
CA LYS A 80 -7.28 -3.04 13.40
C LYS A 80 -6.54 -2.08 14.33
N THR A 81 -5.52 -1.37 13.86
CA THR A 81 -4.73 -0.40 14.65
C THR A 81 -5.33 1.01 14.68
N GLN A 82 -6.52 1.21 14.11
CA GLN A 82 -7.22 2.51 14.14
C GLN A 82 -7.45 3.03 15.57
N HIS A 83 -7.62 2.14 16.56
CA HIS A 83 -7.79 2.48 17.98
C HIS A 83 -6.52 3.04 18.65
N TRP A 84 -5.34 2.94 18.02
CA TRP A 84 -4.08 3.49 18.55
C TRP A 84 -3.92 4.97 18.23
N PHE A 85 -4.75 5.50 17.34
CA PHE A 85 -4.81 6.91 17.02
C PHE A 85 -6.02 7.54 17.70
N PRO A 86 -5.91 8.79 18.21
CA PRO A 86 -7.05 9.47 18.81
C PRO A 86 -8.18 9.59 17.76
N GLN A 87 -9.23 8.78 17.94
CA GLN A 87 -10.45 8.86 17.16
C GLN A 87 -11.23 10.08 17.62
N ASN A 88 -11.25 11.16 16.84
CA ASN A 88 -12.26 12.19 17.01
C ASN A 88 -13.47 11.86 16.10
N PRO A 89 -14.72 11.91 16.60
CA PRO A 89 -15.93 11.42 15.92
C PRO A 89 -16.41 12.29 14.74
N GLN A 90 -15.52 12.79 13.86
CA GLN A 90 -15.85 13.77 12.81
C GLN A 90 -15.76 13.24 11.36
N GLN A 91 -15.76 11.93 11.14
CA GLN A 91 -15.68 11.38 9.77
C GLN A 91 -16.83 10.44 9.39
N ALA A 92 -17.99 10.63 10.03
CA ALA A 92 -19.27 10.10 9.56
C ALA A 92 -20.23 11.27 9.28
N SER A 93 -19.96 12.03 8.22
CA SER A 93 -20.94 12.94 7.64
C SER A 93 -20.93 12.79 6.11
N PRO A 94 -21.73 11.87 5.55
CA PRO A 94 -22.12 11.95 4.16
C PRO A 94 -23.10 13.11 4.03
N SER A 95 -22.56 14.30 3.78
CA SER A 95 -23.33 15.46 3.34
C SER A 95 -22.38 16.42 2.64
N GLN A 96 -22.34 16.32 1.31
CA GLN A 96 -22.45 17.42 0.33
C GLN A 96 -21.79 17.00 -1.00
N VAL A 97 -22.54 16.24 -1.82
CA VAL A 97 -22.89 16.59 -3.21
C VAL A 97 -24.28 16.03 -3.49
#